data_AF-A0A6A3NR64-F1
#
_entry.id   AF-A0A6A3NR64-F1
#
_cell.length_a   1.000
_cell.length_b   1.000
_cell.length_c   1.000
_cell.angle_alpha   90.00
_cell.angle_beta   90.00
_cell.angle_gamma   90.00
#
_symmetry.space_group_name_H-M   'P 1'
#
loop_
_entity.id
_entity.type
_entity.pdbx_description
1 polymer ?
#
loop_
_entity_poly.entity_id
_entity_poly.type
_entity_poly.pdbx_seq_one_letter_code
_entity_poly.pdbx_strand_id
1 'polypeptide(L)'
;MDSQLKEPGFHSSAFAVVPKKDVLLTRDGRIIPEISVPQGQSVNDATDTALTPDARWDPFSCIALRILELRTQYPGYNIYALVADIADAFHRVPVHARHSFAFGGTFPRSQIGIVSEMAVFGWTASPGFFAIMGKATIHYQRTGTSYVIGYPVPFWAFQWVDDIVIIEVDIDDRLLRAERRLKRCHQVSVRIWQVE
;
A
#
# COMPACT_ATOMS: atom_id res chain seq x y z
N MET A 1 -30.74 -12.78 33.12
CA MET A 1 -29.31 -13.14 33.00
C MET A 1 -28.71 -12.14 32.05
N ASP A 2 -28.23 -11.04 32.60
CA ASP A 2 -27.61 -9.95 31.84
C ASP A 2 -26.28 -10.44 31.28
N SER A 3 -26.26 -10.72 29.99
CA SER A 3 -25.01 -10.74 29.23
C SER A 3 -24.52 -9.31 29.13
N GLN A 4 -23.81 -8.84 30.15
CA GLN A 4 -22.96 -7.66 30.04
C GLN A 4 -22.02 -7.92 28.86
N LEU A 5 -22.31 -7.31 27.71
CA LEU A 5 -21.34 -7.07 26.66
C LEU A 5 -20.23 -6.27 27.34
N LYS A 6 -19.19 -6.99 27.79
CA LYS A 6 -17.97 -6.40 28.30
C LYS A 6 -17.49 -5.47 27.20
N GLU A 7 -17.55 -4.16 27.45
CA GLU A 7 -17.00 -3.21 26.50
C GLU A 7 -15.58 -3.67 26.16
N PRO A 8 -15.22 -3.74 24.87
CA PRO A 8 -13.88 -4.17 24.50
C PRO A 8 -12.89 -3.22 25.17
N GLY A 9 -12.21 -3.72 26.20
CA GLY A 9 -11.24 -2.94 26.95
C GLY A 9 -10.11 -2.49 26.02
N PHE A 10 -9.60 -1.29 26.24
CA PHE A 10 -8.44 -0.78 25.53
C PHE A 10 -7.27 -1.77 25.62
N HIS A 11 -6.81 -2.25 24.46
CA HIS A 11 -5.63 -3.11 24.38
C HIS A 11 -4.41 -2.21 24.29
N SER A 12 -3.52 -2.29 25.28
CA SER A 12 -2.32 -1.46 25.35
C SER A 12 -1.10 -2.26 24.91
N SER A 13 -0.59 -1.98 23.72
CA SER A 13 0.71 -2.44 23.27
C SER A 13 1.82 -1.46 23.71
N ALA A 14 3.02 -2.00 23.90
CA ALA A 14 4.22 -1.17 24.03
C ALA A 14 4.57 -0.55 22.66
N PHE A 15 5.44 0.46 22.66
CA PHE A 15 5.99 1.03 21.43
C PHE A 15 7.49 0.80 21.38
N ALA A 16 7.98 0.41 20.20
CA ALA A 16 9.40 0.41 19.89
C ALA A 16 9.72 1.56 18.92
N VAL A 17 10.98 2.03 18.96
CA VAL A 17 11.48 3.03 18.03
C VAL A 17 12.57 2.39 17.17
N VAL A 18 12.37 2.40 15.86
CA VAL A 18 13.28 1.82 14.87
C VAL A 18 14.00 2.92 14.11
N PRO A 19 15.34 2.83 13.91
CA PRO A 19 16.07 3.84 13.16
C PRO A 19 15.60 3.90 11.71
N LYS A 20 15.52 5.12 11.15
CA LYS A 20 15.47 5.29 9.70
C LYS A 20 16.86 5.01 9.12
N LYS A 21 16.90 4.54 7.87
CA LYS A 21 18.15 4.23 7.17
C LYS A 21 19.09 5.44 7.23
N ASP A 22 20.31 5.22 7.72
CA ASP A 22 21.37 6.23 7.85
C ASP A 22 21.03 7.44 8.75
N VAL A 23 20.03 7.32 9.64
CA VAL A 23 19.67 8.37 10.61
C VAL A 23 19.77 7.85 12.05
N LEU A 24 20.43 8.63 12.91
CA LEU A 24 20.52 8.34 14.34
C LEU A 24 19.14 8.44 15.01
N LEU A 25 18.82 7.48 15.89
CA LEU A 25 17.59 7.45 16.67
C LEU A 25 17.35 8.71 17.52
N THR A 26 18.43 9.40 17.92
CA THR A 26 18.36 10.65 18.66
C THR A 26 17.84 11.83 17.82
N ARG A 27 17.80 11.68 16.50
CA ARG A 27 17.31 12.67 15.54
C ARG A 27 15.95 12.28 14.96
N ASP A 28 15.81 11.03 14.53
CA ASP A 28 14.60 10.56 13.88
C ASP A 28 14.48 9.04 13.99
N GLY A 29 13.23 8.56 14.07
CA GLY A 29 12.91 7.15 14.21
C GLY A 29 11.47 6.87 13.81
N ARG A 30 11.18 5.62 13.47
CA ARG A 30 9.81 5.13 13.24
C ARG A 30 9.30 4.52 14.54
N ILE A 31 8.20 5.06 15.04
CA ILE A 31 7.48 4.43 16.16
C ILE A 31 6.67 3.28 15.58
N ILE A 32 6.86 2.09 16.13
CA ILE A 32 6.09 0.90 15.78
C ILE A 32 5.42 0.35 17.04
N PRO A 33 4.14 -0.03 16.98
CA PRO A 33 3.49 -0.71 18.10
C PRO A 33 4.02 -2.15 18.17
N GLU A 34 4.31 -2.61 19.39
CA GLU A 34 4.70 -3.98 19.65
C GLU A 34 3.43 -4.82 19.85
N ILE A 35 3.01 -5.49 18.77
CA ILE A 35 1.72 -6.16 18.65
C ILE A 35 1.83 -7.67 18.41
N SER A 36 3.05 -8.20 18.57
CA SER A 36 3.34 -9.64 18.49
C SER A 36 3.65 -10.25 19.86
N VAL A 37 3.62 -9.46 20.94
CA VAL A 37 3.89 -9.92 22.31
C VAL A 37 2.79 -9.44 23.28
N PRO A 38 2.58 -10.16 24.40
CA PRO A 38 3.10 -11.50 24.67
C PRO A 38 2.39 -12.56 23.81
N GLN A 39 3.12 -13.64 23.50
CA GLN A 39 2.59 -14.73 22.69
C GLN A 39 1.34 -15.34 23.32
N GLY A 40 0.34 -15.62 22.49
CA GLY A 40 -0.98 -16.15 22.87
C GLY A 40 -1.98 -15.08 23.35
N GLN A 41 -1.56 -13.82 23.50
CA GLN A 41 -2.42 -12.71 23.93
C GLN A 41 -2.19 -11.44 23.09
N SER A 42 -1.31 -11.50 22.10
CA SER A 42 -1.02 -10.35 21.25
C SER A 42 -2.15 -10.08 20.25
N VAL A 43 -2.15 -8.87 19.68
CA VAL A 43 -3.10 -8.52 18.60
C VAL A 43 -2.95 -9.48 17.42
N ASN A 44 -1.72 -9.88 17.10
CA ASN A 44 -1.45 -10.84 16.04
C ASN A 44 -2.01 -12.23 16.35
N ASP A 45 -1.92 -12.70 17.61
CA ASP A 45 -2.51 -13.99 18.00
C ASP A 45 -4.04 -13.96 17.99
N ALA A 46 -4.64 -12.81 18.33
CA ALA A 46 -6.08 -12.61 18.29
C ALA A 46 -6.63 -12.36 16.88
N THR A 47 -5.77 -12.14 15.89
CA THR A 47 -6.18 -11.87 14.50
C THR A 47 -6.54 -13.16 13.79
N ASP A 48 -7.79 -13.27 13.33
CA ASP A 48 -8.21 -14.38 12.49
C ASP A 48 -7.59 -14.28 11.09
N THR A 49 -6.59 -15.11 10.84
CA THR A 49 -5.87 -15.15 9.56
C THR A 49 -6.74 -15.70 8.43
N ALA A 50 -7.79 -16.47 8.73
CA ALA A 50 -8.72 -16.97 7.71
C ALA A 50 -9.61 -15.86 7.14
N LEU A 51 -9.79 -14.75 7.88
CA LEU A 51 -10.51 -13.56 7.43
C LEU A 51 -9.60 -12.51 6.79
N THR A 52 -8.29 -12.73 6.78
CA THR A 52 -7.34 -11.84 6.14
C THR A 52 -7.44 -11.97 4.61
N PRO A 53 -7.58 -10.86 3.87
CA PRO A 53 -7.65 -10.94 2.41
C PRO A 53 -6.38 -11.47 1.77
N ASP A 54 -6.52 -12.05 0.58
CA ASP A 54 -5.40 -12.58 -0.20
C ASP A 54 -4.43 -11.47 -0.65
N ALA A 55 -3.23 -11.51 -0.06
CA ALA A 55 -2.12 -10.61 -0.33
C ALA A 55 -1.27 -11.00 -1.54
N ARG A 56 -1.68 -11.98 -2.35
CA ARG A 56 -0.95 -12.34 -3.58
C ARG A 56 -1.01 -11.21 -4.60
N TRP A 57 0.14 -10.93 -5.18
CA TRP A 57 0.37 -9.97 -6.25
C TRP A 57 0.67 -10.69 -7.57
N ASP A 58 0.46 -9.99 -8.69
CA ASP A 58 0.88 -10.48 -10.00
C ASP A 58 2.40 -10.71 -10.02
N PRO A 59 2.91 -11.71 -10.76
CA PRO A 59 4.34 -11.94 -10.85
C PRO A 59 5.03 -10.81 -11.63
N PHE A 60 6.28 -10.50 -11.27
CA PHE A 60 7.08 -9.47 -11.97
C PHE A 60 7.27 -9.75 -13.46
N SER A 61 7.14 -11.01 -13.90
CA SER A 61 7.18 -11.36 -15.32
C SER A 61 6.12 -10.64 -16.16
N CYS A 62 5.02 -10.18 -15.55
CA CYS A 62 4.00 -9.37 -16.22
C CYS A 62 4.56 -8.05 -16.79
N ILE A 63 5.54 -7.44 -16.12
CA ILE A 63 6.24 -6.23 -16.61
C ILE A 63 6.97 -6.55 -17.93
N ALA A 64 7.74 -7.63 -17.95
CA ALA A 64 8.49 -8.05 -19.14
C ALA A 64 7.54 -8.40 -20.31
N LEU A 65 6.45 -9.12 -20.02
CA LEU A 65 5.43 -9.45 -21.02
C LEU A 65 4.80 -8.20 -21.62
N ARG A 66 4.50 -7.18 -20.81
CA ARG A 66 3.97 -5.90 -21.28
C ARG A 66 4.96 -5.15 -22.17
N ILE A 67 6.24 -5.13 -21.81
CA ILE A 67 7.28 -4.50 -22.64
C ILE A 67 7.36 -5.20 -24.01
N LEU A 68 7.37 -6.53 -24.03
CA LEU A 68 7.39 -7.31 -25.26
C LEU A 68 6.17 -7.04 -26.13
N GLU A 69 4.97 -7.04 -25.54
CA GLU A 69 3.71 -6.71 -26.22
C GLU A 69 3.80 -5.34 -26.92
N LEU A 70 4.24 -4.30 -26.20
CA LEU A 70 4.37 -2.95 -26.74
C LEU A 70 5.42 -2.86 -27.85
N ARG A 71 6.56 -3.55 -27.72
CA ARG A 71 7.59 -3.59 -28.77
C ARG A 71 7.09 -4.25 -30.04
N THR A 72 6.29 -5.31 -29.92
CA THR A 72 5.70 -5.98 -31.06
C THR A 72 4.61 -5.13 -31.71
N GLN A 73 3.77 -4.46 -30.92
CA GLN A 73 2.64 -3.68 -31.42
C GLN A 73 3.05 -2.33 -32.02
N TYR A 74 4.07 -1.68 -31.46
CA TYR A 74 4.54 -0.34 -31.85
C TYR A 74 6.04 -0.33 -32.12
N PRO A 75 6.52 -1.02 -33.18
CA PRO A 75 7.94 -1.09 -33.48
C PRO A 75 8.51 0.31 -33.76
N GLY A 76 9.67 0.61 -33.16
CA GLY A 76 10.38 1.89 -33.33
C GLY A 76 9.93 3.01 -32.41
N TYR A 77 8.89 2.81 -31.59
CA TYR A 77 8.48 3.79 -30.57
C TYR A 77 9.19 3.53 -29.24
N ASN A 78 9.45 4.60 -28.50
CA ASN A 78 10.01 4.52 -27.16
C ASN A 78 8.95 4.00 -26.17
N ILE A 79 9.38 3.18 -25.23
CA ILE A 79 8.54 2.67 -24.14
C ILE A 79 9.09 3.24 -22.84
N TYR A 80 8.19 3.66 -21.96
CA TYR A 80 8.55 4.23 -20.66
C TYR A 80 7.86 3.48 -19.52
N ALA A 81 8.59 3.36 -18.43
CA ALA A 81 8.07 2.93 -17.14
C ALA A 81 7.86 4.15 -16.25
N LEU A 82 6.63 4.37 -15.81
CA LEU A 82 6.27 5.32 -14.76
C LEU A 82 6.15 4.54 -13.46
N VAL A 83 7.05 4.81 -12.53
CA VAL A 83 7.10 4.14 -11.22
C VAL A 83 6.70 5.14 -10.15
N ALA A 84 5.74 4.75 -9.31
CA ALA A 84 5.20 5.55 -8.24
C ALA A 84 5.28 4.78 -6.92
N ASP A 85 5.76 5.45 -5.86
CA ASP A 85 5.85 4.90 -4.51
C ASP A 85 4.72 5.45 -3.63
N ILE A 86 3.94 4.57 -3.01
CA ILE A 86 2.85 4.93 -2.09
C ILE A 86 3.42 5.15 -0.69
N ALA A 87 3.73 6.42 -0.39
CA ALA A 87 4.13 6.82 0.95
C ALA A 87 3.07 6.42 2.00
N ASP A 88 3.57 5.89 3.13
CA ASP A 88 2.80 5.44 4.29
C ASP A 88 1.66 4.48 3.93
N ALA A 89 1.94 3.54 3.01
CA ALA A 89 1.02 2.55 2.46
C ALA A 89 -0.01 1.97 3.46
N PHE A 90 0.43 1.42 4.60
CA PHE A 90 -0.48 0.82 5.58
C PHE A 90 -1.34 1.85 6.32
N HIS A 91 -0.83 3.07 6.54
CA HIS A 91 -1.62 4.15 7.14
C HIS A 91 -2.73 4.68 6.22
N ARG A 92 -2.84 4.18 4.98
CA ARG A 92 -3.96 4.46 4.08
C ARG A 92 -5.13 3.49 4.23
N VAL A 93 -4.97 2.45 5.03
CA VAL A 93 -6.00 1.44 5.27
C VAL A 93 -6.70 1.76 6.60
N PRO A 94 -7.93 2.30 6.59
CA PRO A 94 -8.65 2.58 7.82
C PRO A 94 -9.05 1.29 8.52
N VAL A 95 -8.88 1.28 9.84
CA VAL A 95 -9.43 0.28 10.74
C VAL A 95 -10.79 0.76 11.21
N HIS A 96 -11.78 -0.11 11.13
CA HIS A 96 -13.13 0.22 11.61
C HIS A 96 -13.09 0.56 13.11
N ALA A 97 -13.78 1.64 13.51
CA ALA A 97 -13.72 2.19 14.88
C ALA A 97 -14.03 1.16 16.00
N ARG A 98 -14.85 0.15 15.71
CA ARG A 98 -15.11 -0.96 16.64
C ARG A 98 -13.90 -1.82 16.95
N HIS A 99 -12.83 -1.75 16.17
CA HIS A 99 -11.61 -2.55 16.32
C HIS A 99 -10.37 -1.69 16.59
N SER A 100 -10.46 -0.35 16.48
CA SER A 100 -9.31 0.53 16.67
C SER A 100 -8.71 0.39 18.08
N PHE A 101 -9.54 0.09 19.09
CA PHE A 101 -9.09 -0.17 20.47
C PHE A 101 -8.00 -1.25 20.58
N ALA A 102 -7.90 -2.16 19.61
CA ALA A 102 -6.88 -3.21 19.56
C ALA A 102 -5.49 -2.65 19.19
N PHE A 103 -5.45 -1.53 18.46
CA PHE A 103 -4.23 -0.87 17.97
C PHE A 103 -3.89 0.34 18.82
N GLY A 104 -4.01 0.17 20.14
CA GLY A 104 -3.71 1.17 21.15
C GLY A 104 -2.37 0.95 21.82
N GLY A 105 -1.84 2.00 22.44
CA GLY A 105 -0.73 1.89 23.36
C GLY A 105 -0.57 3.13 24.23
N THR A 106 0.12 2.98 25.36
CA THR A 106 0.43 4.09 26.28
C THR A 106 1.90 4.42 26.29
N PHE A 107 2.26 5.70 26.42
CA PHE A 107 3.66 6.07 26.57
C PHE A 107 4.15 5.80 27.99
N PRO A 108 5.33 5.16 28.16
CA PRO A 108 5.95 5.00 29.46
C PRO A 108 6.07 6.35 30.17
N ARG A 109 5.68 6.40 31.46
CA ARG A 109 5.76 7.59 32.32
C ARG A 109 4.82 8.74 31.94
N SER A 110 3.79 8.48 31.15
CA SER A 110 2.68 9.41 30.89
C SER A 110 1.34 8.74 31.21
N GLN A 111 0.26 9.52 31.34
CA GLN A 111 -1.12 9.01 31.35
C GLN A 111 -1.79 9.13 29.96
N ILE A 112 -0.99 9.30 28.91
CA ILE A 112 -1.50 9.49 27.55
C ILE A 112 -1.49 8.14 26.82
N GLY A 113 -2.66 7.75 26.33
CA GLY A 113 -2.84 6.65 25.38
C GLY A 113 -3.06 7.19 23.98
N ILE A 114 -2.56 6.48 22.98
CA ILE A 114 -2.87 6.71 21.57
C ILE A 114 -3.53 5.47 20.98
N VAL A 115 -4.41 5.67 20.01
CA VAL A 115 -5.09 4.62 19.25
C VAL A 115 -4.85 4.90 17.78
N SER A 116 -4.42 3.88 17.03
CA SER A 116 -4.39 3.96 15.57
C SER A 116 -5.76 3.62 15.00
N GLU A 117 -6.33 4.53 14.21
CA GLU A 117 -7.50 4.28 13.37
C GLU A 117 -7.12 3.74 11.99
N MET A 118 -5.84 3.43 11.79
CA MET A 118 -5.29 2.89 10.55
C MET A 118 -4.56 1.58 10.80
N ALA A 119 -4.40 0.76 9.77
CA ALA A 119 -3.60 -0.44 9.82
C ALA A 119 -2.15 -0.08 10.19
N VAL A 120 -1.60 -0.81 11.16
CA VAL A 120 -0.27 -0.52 11.71
C VAL A 120 0.79 -1.45 11.13
N PHE A 121 2.04 -0.98 11.17
CA PHE A 121 3.18 -1.83 10.87
C PHE A 121 3.31 -2.95 11.92
N GLY A 122 3.63 -4.17 11.47
CA GLY A 122 3.75 -5.35 12.33
C GLY A 122 2.45 -6.15 12.51
N TRP A 123 1.30 -5.66 12.03
CA TRP A 123 0.05 -6.42 12.10
C TRP A 123 -0.02 -7.44 10.97
N THR A 124 -0.28 -8.70 11.32
CA THR A 124 -0.21 -9.83 10.38
C THR A 124 -1.20 -9.70 9.22
N ALA A 125 -2.34 -9.01 9.42
CA ALA A 125 -3.32 -8.81 8.36
C ALA A 125 -3.12 -7.51 7.53
N SER A 126 -2.23 -6.60 7.96
CA SER A 126 -1.96 -5.35 7.23
C SER A 126 -1.66 -5.57 5.74
N PRO A 127 -0.81 -6.54 5.33
CA PRO A 127 -0.54 -6.79 3.92
C PRO A 127 -1.78 -7.21 3.12
N GLY A 128 -2.65 -8.04 3.69
CA GLY A 128 -3.87 -8.51 3.02
C GLY A 128 -4.88 -7.39 2.77
N PHE A 129 -5.17 -6.59 3.78
CA PHE A 129 -6.07 -5.45 3.62
C PHE A 129 -5.49 -4.38 2.69
N PHE A 130 -4.19 -4.13 2.76
CA PHE A 130 -3.53 -3.22 1.84
C PHE A 130 -3.56 -3.75 0.39
N ALA A 131 -3.47 -5.07 0.19
CA ALA A 131 -3.60 -5.65 -1.15
C ALA A 131 -4.97 -5.41 -1.79
N ILE A 132 -6.06 -5.34 -1.01
CA ILE A 132 -7.37 -4.92 -1.53
C ILE A 132 -7.30 -3.48 -2.05
N MET A 133 -6.75 -2.56 -1.24
CA MET A 133 -6.62 -1.16 -1.64
C MET A 133 -5.75 -1.02 -2.90
N GLY A 134 -4.65 -1.78 -2.97
CA GLY A 134 -3.82 -1.83 -4.17
C GLY A 134 -4.55 -2.35 -5.40
N LYS A 135 -5.31 -3.45 -5.27
CA LYS A 135 -6.14 -3.98 -6.36
C LYS A 135 -7.17 -2.96 -6.85
N ALA A 136 -7.81 -2.20 -5.94
CA ALA A 136 -8.71 -1.12 -6.30
C ALA A 136 -7.99 0.04 -7.03
N THR A 137 -6.77 0.35 -6.60
CA THR A 137 -5.90 1.36 -7.23
C THR A 137 -5.55 0.97 -8.66
N ILE A 138 -5.11 -0.28 -8.87
CA ILE A 138 -4.82 -0.81 -10.21
C ILE A 138 -6.07 -0.86 -11.08
N HIS A 139 -7.22 -1.24 -10.51
CA HIS A 139 -8.49 -1.18 -11.24
C HIS A 139 -8.81 0.25 -11.69
N TYR A 140 -8.66 1.25 -10.81
CA TYR A 140 -8.79 2.65 -11.19
C TYR A 140 -7.82 3.00 -12.32
N GLN A 141 -6.54 2.62 -12.26
CA GLN A 141 -5.62 2.93 -13.37
C GLN A 141 -6.07 2.32 -14.70
N ARG A 142 -6.45 1.04 -14.69
CA ARG A 142 -6.85 0.27 -15.89
C ARG A 142 -8.18 0.71 -16.51
N THR A 143 -9.07 1.34 -15.74
CA THR A 143 -10.31 1.95 -16.29
C THR A 143 -10.05 3.28 -17.02
N GLY A 144 -8.86 3.85 -16.86
CA GLY A 144 -8.46 5.03 -17.64
C GLY A 144 -8.09 4.68 -19.07
N THR A 145 -8.38 5.60 -19.98
CA THR A 145 -8.02 5.49 -21.40
C THR A 145 -7.28 6.73 -21.88
N SER A 146 -6.43 6.55 -22.90
CA SER A 146 -5.82 7.60 -23.71
C SER A 146 -5.87 7.20 -25.17
N TYR A 147 -5.64 8.16 -26.06
CA TYR A 147 -5.59 7.86 -27.48
C TYR A 147 -4.19 7.41 -27.88
N VAL A 148 -4.13 6.41 -28.74
CA VAL A 148 -2.91 5.93 -29.41
C VAL A 148 -3.25 5.82 -30.89
N ILE A 149 -2.66 6.68 -31.72
CA ILE A 149 -2.89 6.68 -33.17
C ILE A 149 -4.40 6.79 -33.48
N GLY A 150 -5.09 7.67 -32.74
CA GLY A 150 -6.52 7.94 -32.93
C GLY A 150 -7.49 6.94 -32.31
N TYR A 151 -7.03 5.87 -31.66
CA TYR A 151 -7.91 4.89 -30.99
C TYR A 151 -7.81 4.97 -29.46
N PRO A 152 -8.92 4.84 -28.72
CA PRO A 152 -8.88 4.81 -27.26
C PRO A 152 -8.32 3.47 -26.78
N VAL A 153 -7.22 3.50 -26.03
CA VAL A 153 -6.55 2.33 -25.48
C VAL A 153 -6.43 2.46 -23.96
N PRO A 154 -6.86 1.45 -23.18
CA PRO A 154 -6.75 1.50 -21.73
C PRO A 154 -5.29 1.48 -21.26
N PHE A 155 -5.06 1.93 -20.03
CA PHE A 155 -3.74 1.83 -19.42
C PHE A 155 -3.45 0.43 -18.89
N TRP A 156 -2.19 0.01 -19.00
CA TRP A 156 -1.66 -1.11 -18.26
C TRP A 156 -1.04 -0.63 -16.95
N ALA A 157 -1.30 -1.35 -15.86
CA ALA A 157 -0.75 -1.03 -14.56
C ALA A 157 -0.47 -2.30 -13.76
N PHE A 158 0.60 -2.25 -12.98
CA PHE A 158 1.07 -3.29 -12.09
C PHE A 158 1.36 -2.69 -10.72
N GLN A 159 1.14 -3.45 -9.66
CA GLN A 159 1.48 -3.03 -8.31
C GLN A 159 2.13 -4.20 -7.58
N TRP A 160 3.19 -3.87 -6.84
CA TRP A 160 3.81 -4.75 -5.88
C TRP A 160 3.93 -4.00 -4.56
N VAL A 161 3.09 -4.37 -3.59
CA VAL A 161 3.02 -3.67 -2.30
C VAL A 161 2.86 -2.16 -2.55
N ASP A 162 3.81 -1.33 -2.12
CA ASP A 162 3.81 0.13 -2.20
C ASP A 162 4.21 0.68 -3.58
N ASP A 163 4.85 -0.11 -4.43
CA ASP A 163 5.26 0.30 -5.77
C ASP A 163 4.16 0.08 -6.81
N ILE A 164 3.80 1.14 -7.54
CA ILE A 164 2.96 1.09 -8.74
C ILE A 164 3.83 1.32 -9.96
N VAL A 165 3.70 0.45 -10.96
CA VAL A 165 4.39 0.55 -12.25
C VAL A 165 3.36 0.63 -13.38
N ILE A 166 3.49 1.66 -14.22
CA ILE A 166 2.76 1.79 -15.48
C ILE A 166 3.79 1.73 -16.61
N ILE A 167 3.55 0.86 -17.60
CA ILE A 167 4.44 0.70 -18.76
C ILE A 167 3.64 1.07 -20.00
N GLU A 168 4.06 2.13 -20.66
CA GLU A 168 3.36 2.66 -21.83
C GLU A 168 4.30 3.14 -22.91
N VAL A 169 3.79 3.11 -24.14
CA VAL A 169 4.47 3.65 -25.31
C VAL A 169 4.34 5.18 -25.35
N ASP A 170 5.39 5.85 -25.80
CA ASP A 170 5.44 7.30 -26.00
C ASP A 170 4.76 7.70 -27.32
N ILE A 171 3.43 7.69 -27.29
CA ILE A 171 2.58 8.11 -28.41
C ILE A 171 1.54 9.08 -27.88
N ASP A 172 1.33 10.17 -28.63
CA ASP A 172 0.35 11.20 -28.34
C ASP A 172 0.47 11.73 -26.88
N ASP A 173 -0.63 11.77 -26.13
CA ASP A 173 -0.67 12.26 -24.75
C ASP A 173 -0.65 11.13 -23.71
N ARG A 174 -0.27 9.90 -24.11
CA ARG A 174 -0.39 8.69 -23.31
C ARG A 174 0.39 8.76 -22.00
N LEU A 175 1.68 9.10 -22.06
CA LEU A 175 2.52 9.21 -20.85
C LEU A 175 2.03 10.31 -19.91
N LEU A 176 1.67 11.47 -20.46
CA LEU A 176 1.14 12.60 -19.68
C LEU A 176 -0.19 12.26 -19.00
N ARG A 177 -1.05 11.47 -19.63
CA ARG A 177 -2.30 11.00 -19.00
C ARG A 177 -2.02 9.94 -17.93
N ALA A 178 -1.12 8.99 -18.19
CA ALA A 178 -0.72 7.99 -17.20
C ALA A 178 -0.17 8.66 -15.93
N GLU A 179 0.74 9.62 -16.08
CA GLU A 179 1.32 10.38 -14.96
C GLU A 179 0.25 11.14 -14.17
N ARG A 180 -0.65 11.85 -14.87
CA ARG A 180 -1.75 12.59 -14.22
C ARG A 180 -2.67 11.66 -13.43
N ARG A 181 -2.92 10.44 -13.90
CA ARG A 181 -3.76 9.47 -13.17
C ARG A 181 -3.06 8.92 -11.94
N LEU A 182 -1.75 8.66 -12.00
CA LEU A 182 -0.96 8.28 -10.82
C LEU A 182 -1.06 9.35 -9.73
N LYS A 183 -0.83 10.61 -10.09
CA LYS A 183 -0.89 11.76 -9.17
C LYS A 183 -2.29 12.04 -8.61
N ARG A 184 -3.36 11.63 -9.30
CA ARG A 184 -4.75 11.77 -8.80
C ARG A 184 -5.12 10.72 -7.78
N CYS A 185 -4.57 9.52 -7.91
CA CYS A 185 -4.96 8.39 -7.07
C CYS A 185 -4.29 8.46 -5.70
N HIS A 186 -3.02 8.90 -5.67
CA HIS A 186 -2.22 8.95 -4.45
C HIS A 186 -1.32 10.18 -4.45
N GLN A 187 -0.93 10.61 -3.26
CA GLN A 187 0.20 11.50 -3.09
C GLN A 187 1.49 10.68 -3.30
N VAL A 188 1.88 10.51 -4.57
CA VAL A 188 3.01 9.69 -5.00
C VAL A 188 4.13 10.53 -5.57
N SER A 189 5.37 10.11 -5.34
CA SER A 189 6.52 10.54 -6.15
C SER A 189 6.56 9.69 -7.41
N VAL A 190 6.55 10.31 -8.60
CA VAL A 190 6.59 9.60 -9.88
C VAL A 190 7.97 9.74 -10.50
N ARG A 191 8.58 8.61 -10.86
CA ARG A 191 9.83 8.53 -11.63
C ARG A 191 9.54 7.93 -13.00
N ILE A 192 10.08 8.54 -14.05
CA ILE A 192 9.85 8.13 -15.43
C ILE A 192 11.18 7.72 -16.03
N TRP A 193 11.23 6.52 -16.61
CA TRP A 193 12.44 5.95 -17.21
C TRP A 193 12.11 5.37 -18.58
N GLN A 194 12.98 5.61 -19.56
CA GLN A 194 12.90 4.92 -20.83
C GLN A 194 13.36 3.46 -20.64
N VAL A 195 12.64 2.52 -21.24
CA VAL A 195 12.96 1.09 -21.20
C VAL A 195 13.83 0.75 -22.42
N GLU A 196 15.10 0.41 -22.16
CA GLU A 196 16.08 -0.03 -23.18
C GLU A 196 15.80 -1.42 -23.72
#